data_AF-A0A7J0ADF2-F1
#
_entry.id   AF-A0A7J0ADF2-F1
#
_cell.length_a   1.000
_cell.length_b   1.000
_cell.length_c   1.000
_cell.angle_alpha   90.00
_cell.angle_beta   90.00
_cell.angle_gamma   90.00
#
_symmetry.space_group_name_H-M   'P 1'
#
loop_
_entity.id
_entity.type
_entity.pdbx_description
1 polymer ?
#
loop_
_entity_poly.entity_id
_entity_poly.type
_entity_poly.pdbx_seq_one_letter_code
_entity_poly.pdbx_strand_id
1 'polypeptide(L)'
;MRIRHHISAALLALFVLATAGCASDIDADEAVKSIDSAMSLGDFKTAQRECDNLLSGKTSLDSVSVEHLCHLAVVMAELAENDQSPIDNTAQALLYYRTALDRDSIAAMEYFRALDTDDYKHLYTLKELLGRITDREDGVIYTSDDYELAGEEADSLRQ
;
A
#
# COMPACT_ATOMS: atom_id res chain seq x y z
N MET A 1 52.97 -29.44 -51.79
CA MET A 1 53.02 -30.46 -50.71
C MET A 1 53.01 -29.74 -49.37
N ARG A 2 52.06 -30.09 -48.49
CA ARG A 2 51.99 -29.84 -47.03
C ARG A 2 51.72 -28.42 -46.49
N ILE A 3 50.43 -28.20 -46.23
CA ILE A 3 49.79 -27.78 -44.97
C ILE A 3 50.77 -27.57 -43.80
N ARG A 4 50.66 -26.40 -43.16
CA ARG A 4 50.80 -26.23 -41.71
C ARG A 4 50.12 -24.95 -41.24
N HIS A 5 48.88 -25.10 -40.78
CA HIS A 5 48.30 -24.21 -39.79
C HIS A 5 49.19 -24.22 -38.56
N HIS A 6 49.60 -23.06 -38.04
CA HIS A 6 49.63 -22.81 -36.60
C HIS A 6 49.72 -21.30 -36.33
N ILE A 7 48.62 -20.75 -35.82
CA ILE A 7 48.56 -19.99 -34.56
C ILE A 7 49.37 -18.68 -34.51
N SER A 8 48.67 -17.55 -34.63
CA SER A 8 48.95 -16.28 -33.95
C SER A 8 47.67 -15.43 -34.08
N ALA A 9 46.68 -15.64 -33.20
CA ALA A 9 46.54 -14.88 -31.95
C ALA A 9 46.19 -13.40 -32.20
N ALA A 10 44.94 -13.15 -32.60
CA ALA A 10 44.23 -11.88 -32.43
C ALA A 10 42.89 -12.28 -31.79
N LEU A 11 42.67 -12.17 -30.48
CA LEU A 11 42.63 -10.97 -29.63
C LEU A 11 41.55 -10.00 -30.11
N LEU A 12 40.33 -10.17 -29.54
CA LEU A 12 39.16 -9.29 -29.40
C LEU A 12 37.89 -10.17 -29.53
N ALA A 13 36.85 -10.11 -28.73
CA ALA A 13 36.56 -9.28 -27.58
C ALA A 13 35.52 -10.03 -26.73
N LEU A 14 35.66 -9.86 -25.43
CA LEU A 14 34.68 -10.16 -24.39
C LEU A 14 33.36 -9.41 -24.69
N PHE A 15 32.22 -10.10 -24.74
CA PHE A 15 30.98 -9.49 -24.27
C PHE A 15 30.14 -10.53 -23.54
N VAL A 16 30.02 -10.26 -22.25
CA VAL A 16 29.26 -10.97 -21.23
C VAL A 16 27.78 -10.78 -21.52
N LEU A 17 27.05 -11.84 -21.88
CA LEU A 17 25.61 -11.88 -21.61
C LEU A 17 25.43 -12.52 -20.24
N ALA A 18 25.72 -11.74 -19.21
CA ALA A 18 25.02 -11.91 -17.95
C ALA A 18 23.58 -11.51 -18.27
N THR A 19 22.70 -12.50 -18.39
CA THR A 19 21.28 -12.26 -18.21
C THR A 19 21.11 -11.83 -16.76
N ALA A 20 21.34 -10.53 -16.50
CA ALA A 20 20.64 -9.85 -15.45
C ALA A 20 19.16 -10.02 -15.81
N GLY A 21 18.54 -11.04 -15.24
CA GLY A 21 17.12 -10.99 -15.00
C GLY A 21 16.93 -9.79 -14.08
N CYS A 22 16.76 -8.60 -14.68
CA CYS A 22 16.13 -7.50 -14.01
C CYS A 22 14.73 -8.00 -13.67
N ALA A 23 14.60 -8.59 -12.48
CA ALA A 23 13.38 -8.40 -11.73
C ALA A 23 13.30 -6.88 -11.57
N SER A 24 12.53 -6.25 -12.45
CA SER A 24 12.15 -4.85 -12.29
C SER A 24 11.45 -4.79 -10.95
N ASP A 25 12.13 -4.24 -9.94
CA ASP A 25 11.46 -3.78 -8.73
C ASP A 25 10.33 -2.87 -9.20
N ILE A 26 9.10 -3.23 -8.81
CA ILE A 26 7.94 -2.38 -9.10
C ILE A 26 8.14 -1.13 -8.27
N ASP A 27 8.31 0.00 -8.95
CA ASP A 27 8.37 1.31 -8.30
C ASP A 27 6.99 1.62 -7.72
N ALA A 28 6.91 1.73 -6.39
CA ALA A 28 5.66 1.99 -5.70
C ALA A 28 5.04 3.33 -6.13
N ASP A 29 5.86 4.34 -6.45
CA ASP A 29 5.38 5.63 -6.93
C ASP A 29 4.67 5.50 -8.29
N GLU A 30 5.22 4.68 -9.18
CA GLU A 30 4.65 4.46 -10.52
C GLU A 30 3.37 3.62 -10.43
N ALA A 31 3.34 2.63 -9.54
CA ALA A 31 2.15 1.83 -9.30
C ALA A 31 1.01 2.68 -8.75
N VAL A 32 1.28 3.55 -7.76
CA VAL A 32 0.28 4.47 -7.19
C VAL A 32 -0.28 5.42 -8.26
N LYS A 33 0.57 6.01 -9.10
CA LYS A 33 0.09 6.86 -10.22
C LYS A 33 -0.80 6.10 -11.20
N SER A 34 -0.46 4.84 -11.50
CA SER A 34 -1.26 3.99 -12.38
C SER A 34 -2.63 3.69 -11.76
N ILE A 35 -2.66 3.40 -10.46
CA ILE A 35 -3.88 3.20 -9.68
C ILE A 35 -4.76 4.46 -9.72
N ASP A 36 -4.20 5.63 -9.38
CA ASP A 36 -4.93 6.92 -9.41
C ASP A 36 -5.53 7.20 -10.78
N SER A 37 -4.75 6.97 -11.84
CA SER A 37 -5.23 7.15 -13.20
C SER A 37 -6.42 6.23 -13.50
N ALA A 38 -6.39 4.98 -13.04
CA ALA A 38 -7.48 4.05 -13.25
C ALA A 38 -8.72 4.40 -12.43
N MET A 39 -8.54 4.79 -11.15
CA MET A 39 -9.62 5.26 -10.27
C MET A 39 -10.32 6.48 -10.85
N SER A 40 -9.57 7.48 -11.33
CA SER A 40 -10.13 8.70 -11.95
C SER A 40 -10.94 8.44 -13.23
N LEU A 41 -10.65 7.33 -13.93
CA LEU A 41 -11.37 6.89 -15.12
C LEU A 41 -12.56 5.97 -14.80
N GLY A 42 -12.76 5.61 -13.52
CA GLY A 42 -13.74 4.62 -13.10
C GLY A 42 -13.41 3.19 -13.54
N ASP A 43 -12.15 2.93 -13.91
CA ASP A 43 -11.67 1.59 -14.27
C ASP A 43 -11.18 0.83 -13.03
N PHE A 44 -12.14 0.49 -12.16
CA PHE A 44 -11.89 -0.19 -10.90
C PHE A 44 -11.21 -1.55 -11.07
N LYS A 45 -11.41 -2.23 -12.21
CA LYS A 45 -10.74 -3.50 -12.52
C LYS A 45 -9.24 -3.31 -12.76
N THR A 46 -8.87 -2.26 -13.49
CA THR A 46 -7.47 -1.93 -13.69
C THR A 46 -6.83 -1.49 -12.37
N ALA A 47 -7.50 -0.64 -11.59
CA ALA A 47 -7.01 -0.23 -10.28
C ALA A 47 -6.75 -1.43 -9.35
N GLN A 48 -7.72 -2.34 -9.22
CA GLN A 48 -7.57 -3.58 -8.44
C GLN A 48 -6.36 -4.39 -8.90
N ARG A 49 -6.21 -4.60 -10.21
CA ARG A 49 -5.09 -5.36 -10.79
C ARG A 49 -3.74 -4.71 -10.46
N GLU A 50 -3.64 -3.39 -10.51
CA GLU A 50 -2.39 -2.70 -10.17
C GLU A 50 -2.09 -2.76 -8.67
N CYS A 51 -3.12 -2.68 -7.81
CA CYS A 51 -2.96 -2.96 -6.38
C CYS A 51 -2.43 -4.39 -6.15
N ASP A 52 -3.03 -5.40 -6.78
CA ASP A 52 -2.60 -6.79 -6.66
C ASP A 52 -1.16 -7.00 -7.18
N ASN A 53 -0.80 -6.34 -8.28
CA ASN A 53 0.54 -6.38 -8.87
C ASN A 53 1.61 -5.80 -7.94
N LEU A 54 1.32 -4.67 -7.30
CA LEU A 54 2.25 -3.99 -6.39
C LEU A 54 2.70 -4.91 -5.23
N LEU A 55 1.84 -5.85 -4.83
CA LEU A 55 2.03 -6.70 -3.65
C LEU A 55 2.36 -8.15 -3.98
N SER A 56 2.06 -8.58 -5.21
CA SER A 56 2.47 -9.88 -5.74
C SER A 56 3.89 -9.84 -6.33
N GLY A 57 4.38 -8.64 -6.69
CA GLY A 57 5.81 -8.38 -6.81
C GLY A 57 6.50 -8.62 -5.47
N LYS A 58 7.81 -8.90 -5.46
CA LYS A 58 8.61 -9.16 -4.23
C LYS A 58 8.60 -8.04 -3.18
N THR A 59 7.83 -6.98 -3.39
CA THR A 59 7.54 -5.90 -2.46
C THR A 59 6.84 -6.47 -1.23
N SER A 60 7.58 -6.64 -0.14
CA SER A 60 6.95 -6.83 1.17
C SER A 60 6.19 -5.56 1.53
N LEU A 61 5.12 -5.66 2.31
CA LEU A 61 4.50 -4.50 2.96
C LEU A 61 5.55 -3.69 3.74
N ASP A 62 6.64 -4.32 4.18
CA ASP A 62 7.77 -3.69 4.85
C ASP A 62 8.52 -2.66 3.99
N SER A 63 8.51 -2.82 2.66
CA SER A 63 9.17 -1.89 1.73
C SER A 63 8.28 -0.75 1.24
N VAL A 64 6.98 -0.79 1.51
CA VAL A 64 6.03 0.26 1.11
C VAL A 64 6.09 1.42 2.10
N SER A 65 6.11 2.68 1.65
CA SER A 65 6.11 3.83 2.56
C SER A 65 4.81 3.93 3.37
N VAL A 66 4.84 4.62 4.51
CA VAL A 66 3.63 4.87 5.32
C VAL A 66 2.58 5.62 4.52
N GLU A 67 2.99 6.61 3.72
CA GLU A 67 2.13 7.38 2.83
C GLU A 67 1.43 6.48 1.81
N HIS A 68 2.17 5.58 1.13
CA HIS A 68 1.58 4.64 0.19
C HIS A 68 0.65 3.62 0.88
N LEU A 69 0.97 3.16 2.09
CA LEU A 69 0.07 2.30 2.85
C LEU A 69 -1.24 3.02 3.18
N CYS A 70 -1.18 4.29 3.58
CA CYS A 70 -2.37 5.09 3.84
C CYS A 70 -3.20 5.31 2.57
N HIS A 71 -2.54 5.64 1.47
CA HIS A 71 -3.18 5.83 0.17
C HIS A 71 -3.88 4.54 -0.31
N LEU A 72 -3.17 3.41 -0.29
CA LEU A 72 -3.72 2.11 -0.66
C LEU A 72 -4.90 1.70 0.25
N ALA A 73 -4.87 2.07 1.54
CA ALA A 73 -6.01 1.80 2.43
C ALA A 73 -7.29 2.51 1.95
N VAL A 74 -7.18 3.77 1.52
CA VAL A 74 -8.30 4.55 0.97
C VAL A 74 -8.78 3.95 -0.35
N VAL A 75 -7.86 3.69 -1.29
CA VAL A 75 -8.20 3.10 -2.60
C VAL A 75 -8.90 1.76 -2.45
N MET A 76 -8.41 0.87 -1.60
CA MET A 76 -9.04 -0.43 -1.38
C MET A 76 -10.43 -0.29 -0.75
N ALA A 77 -10.64 0.71 0.12
CA ALA A 77 -11.96 1.00 0.68
C ALA A 77 -12.93 1.57 -0.36
N GLU A 78 -12.45 2.37 -1.32
CA GLU A 78 -13.26 2.84 -2.45
C GLU A 78 -13.58 1.70 -3.43
N LEU A 79 -12.61 0.85 -3.74
CA LEU A 79 -12.82 -0.35 -4.55
C LEU A 79 -13.81 -1.31 -3.90
N ALA A 80 -13.85 -1.39 -2.58
CA ALA A 80 -14.84 -2.19 -1.87
C ALA A 80 -16.28 -1.71 -2.10
N GLU A 81 -16.51 -0.44 -2.41
CA GLU A 81 -17.84 0.08 -2.74
C GLU A 81 -18.23 -0.15 -4.20
N ASN A 82 -17.24 -0.26 -5.10
CA ASN A 82 -17.45 -0.19 -6.55
C ASN A 82 -17.13 -1.48 -7.32
N ASP A 83 -16.47 -2.46 -6.69
CA ASP A 83 -16.04 -3.71 -7.34
C ASP A 83 -16.73 -4.97 -6.76
N GLN A 84 -16.47 -6.11 -7.40
CA GLN A 84 -17.14 -7.39 -7.15
C GLN A 84 -16.62 -8.14 -5.91
N SER A 85 -15.50 -7.72 -5.29
CA SER A 85 -14.97 -8.33 -4.06
C SER A 85 -14.92 -7.36 -2.86
N PRO A 86 -16.09 -6.88 -2.37
CA PRO A 86 -16.15 -5.90 -1.30
C PRO A 86 -15.50 -6.38 0.01
N ILE A 87 -15.61 -7.67 0.33
CA ILE A 87 -15.08 -8.25 1.57
C ILE A 87 -13.55 -8.29 1.53
N ASP A 88 -12.98 -8.80 0.43
CA ASP A 88 -11.52 -8.90 0.27
C ASP A 88 -10.89 -7.51 0.26
N ASN A 89 -11.51 -6.58 -0.45
CA ASN A 89 -11.02 -5.20 -0.54
C ASN A 89 -11.10 -4.47 0.80
N THR A 90 -12.18 -4.67 1.57
CA THR A 90 -12.29 -4.13 2.93
C THR A 90 -11.23 -4.73 3.86
N ALA A 91 -10.99 -6.04 3.78
CA ALA A 91 -9.97 -6.71 4.59
C ALA A 91 -8.57 -6.19 4.25
N GLN A 92 -8.28 -5.99 2.97
CA GLN A 92 -7.01 -5.45 2.50
C GLN A 92 -6.83 -3.98 2.92
N ALA A 93 -7.87 -3.17 2.83
CA ALA A 93 -7.87 -1.79 3.32
C ALA A 93 -7.55 -1.72 4.82
N LEU A 94 -8.17 -2.58 5.63
CA LEU A 94 -7.89 -2.69 7.07
C LEU A 94 -6.45 -3.11 7.35
N LEU A 95 -5.91 -4.04 6.57
CA LEU A 95 -4.53 -4.48 6.70
C LEU A 95 -3.56 -3.31 6.48
N TYR A 96 -3.74 -2.51 5.42
CA TYR A 96 -2.85 -1.38 5.16
C TYR A 96 -3.01 -0.26 6.16
N TYR A 97 -4.26 0.05 6.54
CA TYR A 97 -4.56 1.04 7.56
C TYR A 97 -3.85 0.71 8.88
N ARG A 98 -4.00 -0.54 9.35
CA ARG A 98 -3.33 -1.02 10.56
C ARG A 98 -1.81 -1.01 10.40
N THR A 99 -1.29 -1.48 9.26
CA THR A 99 0.16 -1.53 9.01
C THR A 99 0.78 -0.14 9.01
N ALA A 100 0.08 0.86 8.47
CA ALA A 100 0.52 2.26 8.49
C ALA A 100 0.57 2.81 9.92
N LEU A 101 -0.48 2.58 10.72
CA LEU A 101 -0.54 2.99 12.13
C LEU A 101 0.52 2.31 13.00
N ASP A 102 0.74 1.01 12.79
CA ASP A 102 1.73 0.23 13.52
C ASP A 102 3.17 0.68 13.19
N ARG A 103 3.39 1.18 11.96
CA ARG A 103 4.71 1.64 11.50
C ARG A 103 5.04 3.05 11.94
N ASP A 104 4.13 3.99 11.71
CA ASP A 104 4.26 5.39 12.14
C ASP A 104 2.86 6.01 12.27
N SER A 105 2.32 5.95 13.49
CA SER A 105 0.98 6.46 13.78
C SER A 105 0.87 7.97 13.61
N ILE A 106 1.95 8.74 13.83
CA ILE A 106 1.92 10.19 13.68
C ILE A 106 1.81 10.54 12.19
N ALA A 107 2.70 10.01 11.36
CA ALA A 107 2.68 10.26 9.93
C ALA A 107 1.39 9.76 9.27
N ALA A 108 0.89 8.59 9.67
CA ALA A 108 -0.37 8.05 9.16
C ALA A 108 -1.57 8.95 9.55
N MET A 109 -1.64 9.39 10.81
CA MET A 109 -2.71 10.30 11.24
C MET A 109 -2.62 11.67 10.56
N GLU A 110 -1.43 12.19 10.30
CA GLU A 110 -1.24 13.42 9.51
C GLU A 110 -1.77 13.27 8.08
N TYR A 111 -1.46 12.16 7.42
CA TYR A 111 -2.01 11.83 6.10
C TYR A 111 -3.53 11.79 6.12
N PHE A 112 -4.11 11.00 7.04
CA PHE A 112 -5.56 10.80 7.12
C PHE A 112 -6.34 12.07 7.48
N ARG A 113 -5.74 12.99 8.24
CA ARG A 113 -6.34 14.31 8.55
C ARG A 113 -6.35 15.26 7.35
N ALA A 114 -5.49 15.01 6.36
CA ALA A 114 -5.37 15.83 5.16
C ALA A 114 -6.28 15.35 4.02
N LEU A 115 -6.96 14.21 4.17
CA LEU A 115 -7.93 13.70 3.21
C LEU A 115 -9.11 14.67 3.03
N ASP A 116 -9.70 14.65 1.85
CA ASP A 116 -10.94 15.37 1.61
C ASP A 116 -12.15 14.65 2.25
N THR A 117 -13.32 15.29 2.19
CA THR A 117 -14.53 14.80 2.86
C THR A 117 -14.99 13.43 2.35
N ASP A 118 -14.79 13.15 1.06
CA ASP A 118 -15.27 11.91 0.44
C ASP A 118 -14.36 10.74 0.85
N ASP A 119 -13.04 10.96 0.81
CA ASP A 119 -12.03 9.99 1.29
C ASP A 119 -12.13 9.74 2.80
N TYR A 120 -12.50 10.77 3.57
CA TYR A 120 -12.66 10.66 5.02
C TYR A 120 -13.80 9.70 5.41
N LYS A 121 -14.84 9.54 4.58
CA LYS A 121 -15.92 8.57 4.84
C LYS A 121 -15.38 7.14 4.87
N HIS A 122 -14.44 6.84 3.97
CA HIS A 122 -13.83 5.52 3.84
C HIS A 122 -12.97 5.23 5.07
N LEU A 123 -12.20 6.22 5.52
CA LEU A 123 -11.43 6.16 6.76
C LEU A 123 -12.30 5.90 8.00
N TYR A 124 -13.43 6.60 8.14
CA TYR A 124 -14.33 6.41 9.28
C TYR A 124 -14.81 4.96 9.37
N THR A 125 -15.16 4.37 8.22
CA THR A 125 -15.58 2.97 8.14
C THR A 125 -14.46 2.01 8.56
N LEU A 126 -13.22 2.24 8.12
CA LEU A 126 -12.08 1.42 8.52
C LEU A 126 -11.79 1.54 10.02
N LYS A 127 -11.87 2.74 10.59
CA LYS A 127 -11.68 2.97 12.03
C LYS A 127 -12.71 2.20 12.87
N GLU A 128 -13.98 2.28 12.51
CA GLU A 128 -15.08 1.55 13.16
C GLU A 128 -14.88 0.03 13.10
N LEU A 129 -14.50 -0.48 11.92
CA LEU A 129 -14.26 -1.90 11.73
C LEU A 129 -13.06 -2.39 12.53
N LEU A 130 -11.95 -1.64 12.53
CA LEU A 130 -10.77 -1.99 13.31
C LEU A 130 -11.09 -2.00 14.81
N GLY A 131 -11.78 -0.98 15.33
CA GLY A 131 -12.20 -0.92 16.73
C GLY A 131 -12.99 -2.17 17.15
N ARG A 132 -13.97 -2.58 16.34
CA ARG A 132 -14.76 -3.80 16.61
C ARG A 132 -13.93 -5.09 16.59
N ILE A 133 -12.89 -5.16 15.73
CA ILE A 133 -11.99 -6.31 15.67
C ILE A 133 -11.12 -6.34 16.92
N THR A 134 -10.51 -5.22 17.30
CA THR A 134 -9.67 -5.11 18.49
C THR A 134 -10.46 -5.39 19.77
N ASP A 135 -11.65 -4.81 19.92
CA ASP A 135 -12.55 -5.04 21.06
C ASP A 135 -12.93 -6.51 21.21
N ARG A 136 -13.11 -7.21 20.08
CA ARG A 136 -13.41 -8.64 20.04
C ARG A 136 -12.20 -9.49 20.42
N GLU A 137 -11.00 -9.09 20.01
CA GLU A 137 -9.76 -9.80 20.34
C GLU A 137 -9.37 -9.62 21.82
N ASP A 138 -9.60 -8.44 22.39
CA ASP A 138 -9.28 -8.12 23.78
C ASP A 138 -10.43 -8.44 24.76
N GLY A 139 -11.63 -8.78 24.25
CA GLY A 139 -12.80 -9.11 25.07
C GLY A 139 -13.40 -7.91 25.82
N VAL A 140 -12.99 -6.69 25.47
CA VAL A 140 -13.49 -5.45 26.07
C VAL A 140 -14.38 -4.75 25.06
N ILE A 141 -15.68 -4.64 25.38
CA ILE A 141 -16.62 -3.84 24.60
C ILE A 141 -16.44 -2.39 25.04
N TYR A 142 -15.73 -1.58 24.27
CA TYR A 142 -15.73 -0.13 24.47
C TYR A 142 -16.90 0.47 23.69
N THR A 143 -17.88 1.00 24.42
CA THR A 143 -18.96 1.76 23.83
C THR A 143 -18.43 3.09 23.32
N SER A 144 -19.00 3.59 22.23
CA SER A 144 -18.67 4.80 21.46
C SER A 144 -18.38 6.11 22.23
N ASP A 145 -18.52 6.12 23.55
CA ASP A 145 -18.39 7.29 24.42
C ASP A 145 -16.91 7.59 24.79
N ASP A 146 -15.99 6.64 24.60
CA ASP A 146 -14.57 6.82 24.99
C ASP A 146 -13.75 7.65 24.01
N TYR A 147 -14.28 7.96 22.83
CA TYR A 147 -13.61 8.80 21.83
C TYR A 147 -13.77 10.31 22.09
N GLU A 148 -14.67 10.73 22.98
CA GLU A 148 -14.78 12.14 23.41
C GLU A 148 -13.70 12.51 24.46
N LEU A 149 -13.15 11.53 25.18
CA LEU A 149 -12.14 11.76 26.23
C LEU A 149 -10.77 12.19 25.70
N ALA A 150 -10.42 11.87 24.45
CA ALA A 150 -9.18 12.34 23.83
C ALA A 150 -9.26 13.81 23.38
N GLY A 151 -10.46 14.40 23.32
CA GLY A 151 -10.67 15.81 23.01
C GLY A 151 -10.59 16.71 24.25
N GLU A 152 -11.04 16.23 25.40
CA GLU A 152 -11.02 17.01 26.66
C GLU A 152 -9.64 17.03 27.35
N GLU A 153 -8.80 16.02 27.14
CA GLU A 153 -7.44 16.02 27.72
C GLU A 153 -6.50 17.05 27.08
N ALA A 154 -6.82 17.53 25.87
CA ALA A 154 -6.08 18.61 25.21
C ALA A 154 -6.42 20.02 25.76
N ASP A 155 -7.58 20.19 26.41
CA ASP A 155 -8.04 21.48 26.94
C ASP A 155 -7.72 21.65 28.44
N SER A 156 -7.49 20.55 29.17
CA SER A 156 -7.04 20.59 30.57
C SER A 156 -5.55 20.89 30.75
N LEU A 157 -4.76 20.80 29.68
CA LEU A 157 -3.34 21.22 29.66
C LEU A 157 -3.13 22.68 29.22
N ARG A 158 -4.21 23.43 28.97
CA ARG A 158 -4.18 24.85 28.60
C ARG A 158 -4.78 25.80 29.65
N GLN A 159 -5.12 25.32 30.85
CA GLN A 159 -5.45 26.18 32.00
C GLN A 159 -4.31 26.23 33.02
#